data_AF-A0A015K2N8-F1
#
_entry.id   AF-A0A015K2N8-F1
#
_cell.length_a   1.000
_cell.length_b   1.000
_cell.length_c   1.000
_cell.angle_alpha   90.00
_cell.angle_beta   90.00
_cell.angle_gamma   90.00
#
_symmetry.space_group_name_H-M   'P 1'
#
loop_
_entity.id
_entity.type
_entity.pdbx_description
1 polymer ?
#
loop_
_entity_poly.entity_id
_entity_poly.type
_entity_poly.pdbx_seq_one_letter_code
_entity_poly.pdbx_strand_id
1 'polypeptide(L)' 'MSTIVLTNENTLRVENDDRRTVFLDVSPSRKGDLEYFKKLGDAIKYPGASEAFYAYLRAITDAYIPTIAKHVVFTPIKD' A
#
# COMPACT_ATOMS: atom_id res chain seq x y z
N MET A 1 -8.84 -0.47 12.54
CA MET A 1 -8.87 0.29 11.29
C MET A 1 -7.44 0.70 10.99
N SER A 2 -6.95 0.39 9.81
CA SER A 2 -5.61 0.78 9.36
C SER A 2 -5.74 1.98 8.44
N THR A 3 -4.82 2.93 8.55
CA THR A 3 -4.86 4.18 7.79
C THR A 3 -3.59 4.30 6.95
N ILE A 4 -3.74 4.57 5.66
CA ILE A 4 -2.63 4.94 4.78
C ILE A 4 -2.65 6.47 4.68
N VAL A 5 -1.52 7.10 5.03
CA VAL A 5 -1.34 8.55 4.95
C VAL A 5 -0.27 8.84 3.91
N LEU A 6 -0.62 9.63 2.89
CA LEU A 6 0.32 10.14 1.90
C LEU A 6 0.55 11.62 2.20
N THR A 7 1.81 12.01 2.37
CA THR A 7 2.17 13.42 2.65
C THR A 7 3.40 13.83 1.84
N ASN A 8 3.38 15.09 1.38
CA ASN A 8 4.54 15.75 0.77
C ASN A 8 5.35 16.55 1.81
N GLU A 9 4.87 16.60 3.05
CA GLU A 9 5.56 17.24 4.18
C GLU A 9 6.52 16.27 4.84
N ASN A 10 7.68 16.77 5.27
CA ASN A 10 8.75 15.95 5.84
C ASN A 10 8.51 15.57 7.31
N THR A 11 7.38 15.96 7.91
CA THR A 11 7.18 15.84 9.36
C THR A 11 5.78 15.36 9.69
N LEU A 12 5.68 14.10 10.10
CA LEU A 12 4.54 13.59 10.86
C LEU A 12 4.97 13.46 12.32
N ARG A 13 4.18 14.02 13.24
CA ARG A 13 4.43 13.85 14.67
C ARG A 13 3.93 12.48 15.09
N VAL A 14 4.84 11.68 15.62
CA VAL A 14 4.56 10.34 16.14
C VAL A 14 5.22 10.21 17.50
N GLU A 15 4.50 9.63 18.45
CA GLU A 15 5.03 9.36 19.79
C GLU A 15 6.20 8.37 19.70
N ASN A 16 7.20 8.53 20.55
CA ASN A 16 8.42 7.73 20.49
C ASN A 16 8.17 6.22 20.76
N ASP A 17 7.10 5.89 21.48
CA ASP A 17 6.68 4.52 21.79
C ASP A 17 5.56 4.01 20.87
N ASP A 18 5.20 4.76 19.82
CA ASP A 18 4.22 4.31 18.86
C ASP A 18 4.72 3.07 18.10
N ARG A 19 3.87 2.05 18.07
CA ARG A 19 4.13 0.78 17.37
C ARG A 19 3.19 0.58 16.19
N ARG A 20 2.39 1.59 15.85
CA ARG A 20 1.32 1.49 14.86
C ARG A 20 1.71 2.12 13.53
N THR A 21 2.67 3.04 13.53
CA THR A 21 3.13 3.75 12.34
C THR A 21 4.38 3.12 11.76
N VAL A 22 4.37 2.93 10.44
CA VAL A 22 5.54 2.54 9.65
C VAL A 22 5.78 3.65 8.62
N PHE A 23 7.00 4.18 8.59
CA PHE A 23 7.40 5.19 7.61
C PHE A 23 7.99 4.53 6.38
N LEU A 24 7.33 4.74 5.24
CA LEU A 24 7.84 4.37 3.93
C LEU A 24 8.22 5.66 3.21
N ASP A 25 9.52 5.93 3.11
CA ASP A 25 10.02 7.08 2.36
C ASP A 25 10.31 6.67 0.91
N VAL A 26 9.83 7.48 -0.04
CA VAL A 26 10.13 7.28 -1.45
C VAL A 26 11.48 7.93 -1.72
N SER A 27 12.40 7.16 -2.32
CA SER A 27 13.75 7.65 -2.59
C SER A 27 13.74 9.05 -3.20
N PRO A 28 14.48 10.02 -2.62
CA PRO A 28 14.60 11.36 -3.18
C PRO A 28 15.05 11.38 -4.64
N SER A 29 15.78 10.33 -5.07
CA SER A 29 16.24 10.17 -6.46
C SER A 29 15.12 10.11 -7.50
N ARG A 30 13.91 9.74 -7.09
CA ARG A 30 12.72 9.67 -7.97
C ARG A 30 11.79 10.85 -7.77
N LYS A 31 12.07 11.76 -6.83
CA LYS A 31 11.23 12.93 -6.58
C LYS A 31 11.25 13.85 -7.80
N GLY A 32 10.07 14.12 -8.37
CA GLY A 32 9.94 14.92 -9.59
C GLY A 32 10.23 14.18 -10.90
N ASP A 33 10.55 12.88 -10.86
CA ASP A 33 10.72 12.04 -12.06
C ASP A 33 9.34 11.69 -12.64
N LEU A 34 8.75 12.64 -13.38
CA LEU A 34 7.41 12.51 -13.95
C LEU A 34 7.30 11.36 -14.93
N GLU A 35 8.38 11.03 -15.65
CA GLU A 35 8.40 9.94 -16.62
C GLU A 35 8.33 8.58 -15.90
N TYR A 36 9.12 8.41 -14.83
CA TYR A 36 9.05 7.22 -13.99
C TYR A 36 7.65 6.99 -13.44
N PHE A 37 7.04 8.03 -12.85
CA PHE A 37 5.70 7.89 -12.26
C PHE A 37 4.61 7.68 -13.31
N LYS A 38 4.75 8.25 -14.51
CA LYS A 38 3.84 7.96 -15.61
C LYS A 38 3.90 6.48 -16.01
N LYS A 39 5.10 5.94 -16.22
CA LYS A 39 5.30 4.51 -16.53
C LYS A 39 4.73 3.61 -15.44
N LEU A 40 4.93 3.97 -14.18
CA LEU A 40 4.36 3.23 -13.05
C LEU A 40 2.83 3.28 -13.04
N GLY A 41 2.25 4.47 -13.25
CA GLY A 41 0.81 4.66 -13.32
C GLY A 41 0.17 3.88 -14.47
N ASP A 42 0.82 3.85 -15.63
CA ASP A 42 0.36 3.09 -16.79
C ASP A 42 0.42 1.58 -16.54
N ALA A 43 1.45 1.09 -15.85
CA ALA A 43 1.57 -0.31 -15.46
C ALA A 43 0.49 -0.74 -14.46
N ILE A 44 0.14 0.11 -13.49
CA ILE A 44 -0.92 -0.18 -12.51
C ILE A 44 -2.31 -0.21 -13.15
N LYS A 45 -2.52 0.55 -14.23
CA LYS A 45 -3.77 0.56 -15.00
C LYS A 45 -3.95 -0.64 -15.93
N TYR A 46 -2.96 -1.51 -16.03
CA TYR A 46 -3.07 -2.70 -16.87
C TYR A 46 -4.26 -3.57 -16.41
N PRO A 47 -5.16 -4.00 -17.33
CA PRO A 47 -6.30 -4.85 -16.96
C PRO A 47 -5.83 -6.13 -16.25
N GLY A 48 -6.39 -6.46 -15.09
CA GLY A 48 -5.96 -7.62 -14.32
C GLY A 48 -4.90 -7.33 -13.24
N ALA A 49 -4.25 -6.17 -13.26
CA ALA A 49 -3.18 -5.86 -12.31
C ALA A 49 -3.69 -5.79 -10.85
N SER A 50 -4.86 -5.20 -10.65
CA SER A 50 -5.50 -5.12 -9.34
C SER A 50 -5.95 -6.51 -8.85
N GLU A 51 -6.53 -7.35 -9.70
CA GLU A 51 -6.92 -8.72 -9.33
C GLU A 51 -5.70 -9.59 -9.01
N ALA A 52 -4.63 -9.50 -9.80
CA ALA A 52 -3.39 -10.26 -9.55
C ALA A 52 -2.73 -9.84 -8.23
N PHE A 53 -2.66 -8.53 -7.96
CA PHE A 53 -2.14 -8.01 -6.70
C PHE A 53 -2.99 -8.46 -5.50
N TYR A 54 -4.33 -8.42 -5.65
CA TYR A 54 -5.26 -8.94 -4.64
C TYR A 54 -5.04 -10.43 -4.37
N ALA A 55 -4.91 -11.24 -5.41
CA ALA A 55 -4.71 -12.69 -5.28
C ALA A 55 -3.41 -13.00 -4.52
N TYR A 56 -2.33 -12.25 -4.79
CA TYR A 56 -1.08 -12.35 -4.06
C TYR A 56 -1.24 -12.05 -2.56
N LEU A 57 -1.90 -10.93 -2.21
CA LEU A 57 -2.14 -10.56 -0.82
C LEU A 57 -3.03 -11.58 -0.08
N ARG A 58 -4.07 -12.09 -0.76
CA ARG A 58 -4.93 -13.14 -0.21
C ARG A 58 -4.15 -14.42 0.05
N ALA A 59 -3.30 -14.86 -0.88
CA ALA A 59 -2.47 -16.05 -0.68
C ALA A 59 -1.55 -15.95 0.54
N ILE A 60 -0.95 -14.78 0.79
CA ILE A 60 -0.15 -14.55 2.00
C ILE A 60 -1.02 -14.61 3.26
N THR A 61 -2.19 -13.99 3.21
CA THR A 61 -3.14 -13.97 4.33
C THR A 61 -3.58 -15.39 4.70
N ASP A 62 -3.95 -16.20 3.70
CA ASP A 62 -4.40 -17.58 3.88
C ASP A 62 -3.27 -18.47 4.42
N ALA A 63 -2.03 -18.25 4.00
CA ALA A 63 -0.87 -19.02 4.44
C ALA A 63 -0.40 -18.70 5.87
N TYR A 64 -0.44 -17.42 6.27
CA TYR A 64 0.22 -16.95 7.51
C TYR A 64 -0.71 -16.38 8.57
N ILE A 65 -2.00 -16.17 8.27
CA ILE A 65 -2.95 -15.59 9.24
C ILE A 65 -4.16 -16.51 9.51
N PRO A 66 -3.99 -17.75 10.03
CA PRO A 66 -5.15 -18.59 10.36
C PRO A 66 -5.95 -18.09 11.58
N THR A 67 -5.34 -17.28 12.47
CA THR A 67 -5.92 -16.98 13.80
C THR A 67 -6.25 -15.51 14.09
N ILE A 68 -5.92 -14.55 13.20
CA ILE A 68 -6.23 -13.11 13.41
C ILE A 68 -7.11 -12.52 12.28
N ALA A 69 -7.36 -13.25 11.19
CA ALA A 69 -7.99 -12.72 9.98
C ALA A 69 -9.53 -12.84 9.91
N LYS A 70 -10.28 -12.69 11.03
CA LYS A 70 -11.74 -12.50 10.92
C LYS A 70 -12.15 -11.07 10.51
N HIS A 71 -11.21 -10.13 10.41
CA HIS A 71 -11.52 -8.70 10.24
C HIS A 71 -10.82 -7.98 9.09
N VAL A 72 -10.04 -8.67 8.26
CA VAL A 72 -9.47 -8.07 7.05
C VAL A 72 -10.36 -8.41 5.85
N VAL A 73 -11.45 -7.63 5.71
CA VAL A 73 -12.33 -7.72 4.55
C VAL A 73 -11.79 -6.74 3.50
N PHE A 74 -11.17 -7.28 2.46
CA PHE A 74 -10.84 -6.51 1.26
C PHE A 74 -11.99 -6.66 0.26
N THR A 75 -12.85 -5.65 0.20
CA THR A 75 -13.94 -5.55 -0.77
C THR A 75 -13.39 -4.99 -2.10
N PRO A 76 -13.56 -5.68 -3.23
CA PRO A 76 -13.25 -5.09 -4.54
C PRO A 76 -14.10 -3.84 -4.74
N ILE A 77 -13.45 -2.74 -5.12
CA ILE A 77 -14.17 -1.56 -5.61
C ILE A 77 -14.69 -1.94 -7.00
N LYS A 78 -16.01 -2.00 -7.16
CA LYS A 78 -16.64 -2.12 -8.48
C LYS A 78 -16.70 -0.71 -9.08
N ASP A 79 -16.21 -0.57 -10.30
CA ASP A 79 -16.41 0.62 -11.14
C ASP A 79 -17.90 0.82 -11.47
#